data_AF-A0A7S1ZMM3-F1
#
_entry.id   AF-A0A7S1ZMM3-F1
#
_cell.length_a   1.000
_cell.length_b   1.000
_cell.length_c   1.000
_cell.angle_alpha   90.00
_cell.angle_beta   90.00
_cell.angle_gamma   90.00
#
_symmetry.space_group_name_H-M   'P 1'
#
loop_
_entity.id
_entity.type
_entity.pdbx_description
1 polymer ?
#
loop_
_entity_poly.entity_id
_entity_poly.type
_entity_poly.pdbx_seq_one_letter_code
_entity_poly.pdbx_strand_id
1 'polypeptide(L)'
;SSSPARATAAAVVLVWYPIRRDMDDDLEKWKADLARVCGLSPGSRRGVAFAELWVLPRSAGDGMGRFVGSGVALIGSPDEVRDRVEVWLPILHNTLDPESKGGFAVDVKTAK
;
A
#
# COMPACT_ATOMS: atom_id res chain seq x y z
N SER A 1 -26.97 23.96 -0.58
CA SER A 1 -26.68 22.85 0.34
C SER A 1 -25.85 21.82 -0.40
N SER A 2 -24.57 21.63 -0.03
CA SER A 2 -23.78 20.51 -0.56
C SER A 2 -24.20 19.25 0.18
N SER A 3 -24.80 18.29 -0.54
CA SER A 3 -25.12 16.97 0.01
C SER A 3 -23.84 16.35 0.62
N PRO A 4 -23.89 15.76 1.84
CA PRO A 4 -22.73 15.13 2.47
C PRO A 4 -22.09 14.04 1.59
N ALA A 5 -22.86 13.45 0.67
CA ALA A 5 -22.37 12.50 -0.33
C ALA A 5 -21.39 13.11 -1.35
N ARG A 6 -21.38 14.44 -1.54
CA ARG A 6 -20.49 15.12 -2.50
C ARG A 6 -19.11 15.41 -1.92
N ALA A 7 -18.99 15.55 -0.59
CA ALA A 7 -17.72 15.81 0.08
C ALA A 7 -16.87 14.53 0.24
N THR A 8 -17.51 13.36 0.39
CA THR A 8 -16.83 12.06 0.48
C THR A 8 -16.29 11.56 -0.86
N ALA A 9 -16.87 12.01 -1.99
CA ALA A 9 -16.41 11.63 -3.32
C ALA A 9 -15.00 12.19 -3.68
N ALA A 10 -14.46 13.12 -2.88
CA ALA A 10 -13.12 13.68 -3.03
C ALA A 10 -12.16 13.33 -1.88
N ALA A 11 -12.58 12.46 -0.95
CA ALA A 11 -11.75 12.08 0.18
C ALA A 11 -10.61 11.15 -0.25
N VAL A 12 -9.40 11.42 0.26
CA VAL A 12 -8.27 10.49 0.19
C VAL A 12 -8.23 9.71 1.50
N VAL A 13 -8.25 8.39 1.40
CA VAL A 13 -8.11 7.50 2.57
C VAL A 13 -6.74 6.84 2.54
N LEU A 14 -6.07 6.85 3.69
CA LEU A 14 -4.80 6.17 3.92
C LEU A 14 -4.99 5.09 4.97
N VAL A 15 -4.62 3.85 4.64
CA VAL A 15 -4.64 2.72 5.56
C VAL A 15 -3.21 2.21 5.75
N TRP A 16 -2.67 2.38 6.95
CA TRP A 16 -1.39 1.76 7.31
C TRP A 16 -1.60 0.29 7.66
N TYR A 17 -0.67 -0.57 7.26
CA TYR A 17 -0.69 -1.99 7.61
C TYR A 17 0.72 -2.54 7.82
N PRO A 18 0.87 -3.54 8.70
CA PRO A 18 2.16 -4.20 8.91
C PRO A 18 2.46 -5.22 7.81
N ILE A 19 3.75 -5.41 7.52
CA ILE A 19 4.24 -6.51 6.70
C ILE A 19 4.91 -7.52 7.65
N ARG A 20 4.37 -8.73 7.66
CA ARG A 20 4.89 -9.84 8.45
C ARG A 20 5.26 -10.99 7.54
N ARG A 21 6.34 -11.66 7.91
CA ARG A 21 6.96 -12.73 7.11
C ARG A 21 6.05 -13.96 6.91
N ASP A 22 5.08 -14.15 7.79
CA ASP A 22 4.14 -15.28 7.83
C ASP A 22 2.75 -14.96 7.24
N MET A 23 2.56 -13.76 6.68
CA MET A 23 1.25 -13.27 6.23
C MET A 23 1.26 -12.75 4.80
N ASP A 24 2.27 -13.04 3.98
CA ASP A 24 2.33 -12.48 2.62
C ASP A 24 1.10 -12.88 1.77
N ASP A 25 0.63 -14.14 1.85
CA ASP A 25 -0.57 -14.60 1.15
C ASP A 25 -1.86 -13.90 1.65
N ASP A 26 -2.02 -13.81 2.97
CA ASP A 26 -3.16 -13.12 3.59
C ASP A 26 -3.15 -11.62 3.27
N LEU A 27 -1.96 -11.02 3.22
CA LEU A 27 -1.76 -9.63 2.86
C LEU A 27 -2.15 -9.38 1.40
N GLU A 28 -1.68 -10.21 0.46
CA GLU A 28 -2.07 -10.09 -0.95
C GLU A 28 -3.57 -10.29 -1.15
N LYS A 29 -4.18 -11.23 -0.43
CA LYS A 29 -5.64 -11.41 -0.42
C LYS A 29 -6.36 -10.17 0.10
N TRP A 30 -5.91 -9.61 1.22
CA TRP A 30 -6.48 -8.39 1.78
C TRP A 30 -6.37 -7.20 0.81
N LYS A 31 -5.21 -7.02 0.16
CA LYS A 31 -5.03 -5.97 -0.86
C LYS A 31 -5.99 -6.14 -2.03
N ALA A 32 -6.18 -7.37 -2.51
CA ALA A 32 -7.10 -7.68 -3.59
C ALA A 32 -8.55 -7.39 -3.20
N ASP A 33 -8.97 -7.78 -1.99
CA ASP A 33 -10.30 -7.48 -1.47
C ASP A 33 -10.53 -5.99 -1.27
N LEU A 34 -9.53 -5.25 -0.75
CA LEU A 34 -9.60 -3.80 -0.61
C LEU A 34 -9.78 -3.12 -1.98
N ALA A 35 -8.98 -3.51 -2.98
CA ALA A 35 -9.09 -2.99 -4.33
C ALA A 35 -10.46 -3.27 -4.96
N ARG A 36 -11.01 -4.47 -4.75
CA ARG A 36 -12.35 -4.84 -5.21
C ARG A 36 -13.44 -3.99 -4.54
N VAL A 37 -13.40 -3.85 -3.21
CA VAL A 37 -14.40 -3.06 -2.47
C VAL A 37 -14.35 -1.59 -2.88
N CYS A 38 -13.16 -1.01 -3.03
CA CYS A 38 -13.00 0.38 -3.43
C CYS A 38 -13.38 0.62 -4.90
N GLY A 39 -12.99 -0.29 -5.81
CA GLY A 39 -13.26 -0.13 -7.25
C GLY A 39 -14.72 -0.33 -7.67
N LEU A 40 -15.59 -0.83 -6.79
CA LEU A 40 -17.04 -0.88 -7.00
C LEU A 40 -17.76 0.45 -6.67
N SER A 41 -17.03 1.45 -6.15
CA SER A 41 -17.62 2.75 -5.79
C SER A 41 -17.84 3.63 -7.03
N PRO A 42 -19.04 4.22 -7.24
CA PRO A 42 -19.30 5.16 -8.32
C PRO A 42 -18.34 6.36 -8.24
N GLY A 43 -17.44 6.51 -9.23
CA GLY A 43 -16.39 7.53 -9.27
C GLY A 43 -14.96 7.00 -9.07
N SER A 44 -14.80 5.74 -8.68
CA SER A 44 -13.49 5.08 -8.47
C SER A 44 -12.83 4.66 -9.78
N ARG A 45 -12.47 5.60 -10.65
CA ARG A 45 -11.57 5.32 -11.79
C ARG A 45 -10.10 5.14 -11.37
N ARG A 46 -9.79 5.43 -10.11
CA ARG A 46 -8.45 5.38 -9.55
C ARG A 46 -8.39 4.13 -8.69
N GLY A 47 -7.56 3.17 -9.08
CA GLY A 47 -7.32 1.95 -8.28
C GLY A 47 -6.80 2.30 -6.87
N VAL A 48 -6.58 1.27 -6.06
CA VAL A 48 -5.90 1.43 -4.77
C VAL A 48 -4.41 1.31 -5.02
N ALA A 49 -3.66 2.37 -4.66
CA ALA A 49 -2.21 2.35 -4.70
C ALA A 49 -1.66 1.80 -3.38
N PHE A 50 -0.72 0.89 -3.44
CA PHE A 50 -0.04 0.31 -2.28
C PHE A 50 1.43 0.72 -2.34
N ALA A 51 1.94 1.25 -1.23
CA ALA A 51 3.34 1.59 -1.09
C ALA A 51 3.91 0.85 0.12
N GLU A 52 4.92 0.03 -0.10
CA GLU A 52 5.46 -0.90 0.88
C GLU A 52 6.95 -0.70 1.05
N LEU A 53 7.41 -0.78 2.30
CA LEU A 53 8.82 -0.77 2.63
C LEU A 53 9.07 -1.79 3.74
N TRP A 54 10.05 -2.65 3.55
CA TRP A 54 10.54 -3.60 4.54
C TRP A 54 12.06 -3.52 4.60
N VAL A 55 12.63 -3.65 5.80
CA VAL A 55 14.08 -3.55 6.05
C VAL A 55 14.71 -4.91 6.35
N LEU A 56 13.88 -5.95 6.43
CA LEU A 56 14.30 -7.33 6.60
C LEU A 56 13.72 -8.19 5.48
N PRO A 57 14.43 -9.24 5.03
CA PRO A 57 13.92 -10.13 3.98
C PRO A 57 12.54 -10.71 4.32
N ARG A 58 11.67 -10.78 3.30
CA ARG A 58 10.36 -11.46 3.34
C ARG A 58 10.49 -13.00 3.31
N SER A 59 11.62 -13.53 2.86
CA SER A 59 11.86 -14.98 2.81
C SER A 59 12.09 -15.58 4.20
N ALA A 60 11.37 -16.65 4.51
CA ALA A 60 11.40 -17.37 5.79
C ALA A 60 12.77 -17.99 6.09
N GLY A 61 13.27 -17.80 7.31
CA GLY A 61 14.49 -18.48 7.78
C GLY A 61 14.42 -18.99 9.22
N ASP A 62 13.54 -18.46 10.07
CA ASP A 62 13.61 -18.74 11.52
C ASP A 62 12.26 -19.02 12.20
N GLY A 63 11.17 -19.23 11.46
CA GLY A 63 9.88 -19.68 12.02
C GLY A 63 9.19 -18.70 12.98
N MET A 64 9.69 -17.47 13.08
CA MET A 64 9.19 -16.45 13.99
C MET A 64 8.40 -15.41 13.19
N GLY A 65 7.12 -15.22 13.50
CA GLY A 65 6.20 -14.25 12.87
C GLY A 65 6.60 -12.79 13.13
N ARG A 66 7.76 -12.39 12.60
CA ARG A 66 8.36 -11.07 12.80
C ARG A 66 7.75 -10.06 11.83
N PHE A 67 7.53 -8.85 12.35
CA PHE A 67 7.33 -7.65 11.55
C PHE A 67 8.63 -7.35 10.79
N VAL A 68 8.54 -7.26 9.47
CA VAL A 68 9.69 -6.98 8.57
C VAL A 68 9.59 -5.61 7.93
N GLY A 69 8.40 -5.02 7.92
CA GLY A 69 8.13 -3.73 7.31
C GLY A 69 6.70 -3.26 7.54
N SER A 70 6.30 -2.26 6.76
CA SER A 70 4.93 -1.78 6.72
C SER A 70 4.59 -1.21 5.35
N GLY A 71 3.31 -1.07 5.08
CA GLY A 71 2.83 -0.40 3.89
C GLY A 71 1.70 0.57 4.20
N VAL A 72 1.36 1.36 3.18
CA VAL A 72 0.19 2.20 3.16
C VAL A 72 -0.62 1.91 1.90
N ALA A 73 -1.93 1.76 2.07
CA ALA A 73 -2.90 1.74 0.97
C ALA A 73 -3.49 3.15 0.83
N LEU A 74 -3.44 3.68 -0.39
CA LEU A 74 -3.92 5.00 -0.76
C LEU A 74 -5.14 4.85 -1.67
N ILE A 75 -6.29 5.28 -1.18
CA ILE A 75 -7.58 5.16 -1.86
C ILE A 75 -8.03 6.56 -2.28
N GLY A 76 -8.33 6.73 -3.57
CA GLY A 76 -8.72 8.03 -4.13
C GLY A 76 -7.59 9.05 -4.23
N SER A 77 -6.32 8.64 -4.04
CA SER A 77 -5.18 9.54 -4.12
C SER A 77 -5.01 10.17 -5.51
N PRO A 78 -4.52 11.42 -5.60
CA PRO A 78 -4.04 12.00 -6.86
C PRO A 78 -2.88 11.20 -7.44
N ASP A 79 -2.76 11.17 -8.78
CA ASP A 79 -1.68 10.45 -9.48
C ASP A 79 -0.31 11.00 -9.08
N GLU A 80 -0.22 12.31 -8.79
CA GLU A 80 1.00 12.97 -8.35
C GLU A 80 1.53 12.43 -7.01
N VAL A 81 0.65 11.90 -6.16
CA VAL A 81 1.07 11.25 -4.90
C VAL A 81 1.77 9.94 -5.21
N ARG A 82 1.25 9.13 -6.14
CA ARG A 82 1.88 7.89 -6.58
C ARG A 82 3.26 8.18 -7.18
N ASP A 83 3.32 9.12 -8.12
CA ASP A 83 4.55 9.46 -8.82
C ASP A 83 5.63 9.95 -7.83
N ARG A 84 5.25 10.70 -6.79
CA ARG A 84 6.18 11.10 -5.71
C ARG A 84 6.61 9.93 -4.84
N VAL A 85 5.70 9.01 -4.52
CA VAL A 85 6.03 7.82 -3.72
C VAL A 85 7.03 6.94 -4.45
N GLU A 86 6.87 6.73 -5.76
CA GLU A 86 7.84 5.97 -6.57
C GLU A 86 9.25 6.58 -6.52
N VAL A 87 9.36 7.90 -6.37
CA VAL A 87 10.67 8.59 -6.21
C VAL A 87 11.18 8.50 -4.77
N TRP A 88 10.34 8.69 -3.77
CA TRP A 88 10.77 8.84 -2.37
C TRP A 88 11.01 7.50 -1.68
N LEU A 89 10.27 6.45 -2.04
CA LEU A 89 10.34 5.14 -1.39
C LEU A 89 11.72 4.47 -1.53
N PRO A 90 12.39 4.50 -2.70
CA PRO A 90 13.77 4.02 -2.84
C PRO A 90 14.77 4.83 -1.98
N ILE A 91 14.62 6.15 -1.91
CA ILE A 91 15.49 7.03 -1.11
C ILE A 91 15.32 6.71 0.38
N LEU A 92 14.08 6.55 0.82
CA LEU A 92 13.75 6.18 2.18
C LEU A 92 14.30 4.79 2.53
N HIS A 93 14.13 3.82 1.64
CA HIS A 93 14.68 2.48 1.81
C HIS A 93 16.20 2.50 1.97
N ASN A 94 16.92 3.19 1.08
CA ASN A 94 18.38 3.31 1.17
C ASN A 94 18.86 3.98 2.46
N THR A 95 18.03 4.84 3.06
CA THR A 95 18.34 5.48 4.34
C THR A 95 18.08 4.54 5.53
N LEU A 96 16.99 3.77 5.49
CA LEU A 96 16.55 2.90 6.59
C LEU A 96 17.22 1.51 6.58
N ASP A 97 17.62 1.03 5.41
CA ASP A 97 18.30 -0.23 5.19
C ASP A 97 19.51 -0.02 4.26
N PRO A 98 20.60 0.56 4.78
CA PRO A 98 21.80 0.83 3.99
C PRO A 98 22.49 -0.44 3.49
N GLU A 99 22.18 -1.60 4.08
CA GLU A 99 22.71 -2.90 3.68
C GLU A 99 21.85 -3.59 2.61
N SER A 100 20.72 -2.98 2.20
CA SER A 100 19.85 -3.46 1.13
C SER A 100 19.38 -4.92 1.30
N LYS A 101 19.01 -5.29 2.53
CA LYS A 101 18.49 -6.61 2.89
C LYS A 101 17.00 -6.75 2.61
N GLY A 102 16.26 -5.66 2.74
CA GLY A 102 14.84 -5.58 2.57
C GLY A 102 14.46 -5.22 1.14
N GLY A 103 13.43 -4.40 1.01
CA GLY A 103 12.95 -3.93 -0.28
C GLY A 103 11.81 -2.96 -0.12
N PHE A 104 11.35 -2.49 -1.27
CA PHE A 104 10.19 -1.62 -1.36
C PHE A 104 9.40 -1.97 -2.61
N ALA A 105 8.11 -1.65 -2.60
CA ALA A 105 7.24 -1.85 -3.76
C ALA A 105 6.19 -0.75 -3.82
N VAL A 106 5.85 -0.38 -5.05
CA VAL A 106 4.66 0.41 -5.37
C VAL A 106 3.83 -0.42 -6.34
N ASP A 107 2.56 -0.65 -6.01
CA ASP A 107 1.61 -1.39 -6.85
C ASP A 107 0.30 -0.61 -6.95
N VAL A 108 -0.41 -0.74 -8.06
CA VAL A 108 -1.76 -0.19 -8.24
C VAL A 108 -2.69 -1.33 -8.61
N LYS A 109 -3.61 -1.66 -7.71
CA LYS A 109 -4.64 -2.67 -7.98
C LYS A 109 -5.95 -1.97 -8.34
N THR A 110 -6.50 -2.31 -9.50
CA THR A 110 -7.82 -1.89 -9.94
C THR A 110 -8.83 -3.01 -9.72
N ALA A 111 -10.12 -2.67 -9.56
CA ALA A 111 -11.16 -3.69 -9.68
C ALA A 111 -11.12 -4.28 -11.09
N LYS A 112 -11.12 -5.62 -11.18
CA LYS A 112 -11.37 -6.36 -12.42
C LYS A 112 -12.86 -6.55 -12.61
#